data_AF-A0A7S1RAP8-F1
#
_entry.id   AF-A0A7S1RAP8-F1
#
_cell.length_a   1.000
_cell.length_b   1.000
_cell.length_c   1.000
_cell.angle_alpha   90.00
_cell.angle_beta   90.00
_cell.angle_gamma   90.00
#
_symmetry.space_group_name_H-M   'P 1'
#
loop_
_entity.id
_entity.type
_entity.pdbx_description
1 polymer ?
#
loop_
_entity_poly.entity_id
_entity_poly.type
_entity_poly.pdbx_seq_one_letter_code
_entity_poly.pdbx_strand_id
1 'polypeptide(L)'
;FSEVMTPDVNTMPRVSELTLALLEDSGWYRPDYSQAGAFFFGRGKGCAFVDGACIQNGVSRFPDTFCTANGGRCGHGHPVAGCSHDLMAKAYCTNCVHDQPLPSSFQYFNNSRLGGTRRQMNYCPSWEAWGDVFCQGSPQPNWQAYGEAYHPDARC
;
A
#
# COMPACT_ATOMS: atom_id res chain seq x y z
N PHE A 1 -0.25 1.05 -4.22
CA PHE A 1 -1.09 -0.02 -4.82
C PHE A 1 -0.56 -0.34 -6.20
N SER A 2 -0.52 -1.61 -6.60
CA SER A 2 0.06 -2.03 -7.87
C SER A 2 -0.96 -2.15 -9.00
N GLU A 3 -2.22 -1.74 -8.82
CA GLU A 3 -3.24 -1.79 -9.87
C GLU A 3 -3.08 -0.61 -10.86
N VAL A 4 -3.19 -0.89 -12.17
CA VAL A 4 -2.89 0.08 -13.24
C VAL A 4 -3.87 1.27 -13.32
N MET A 5 -5.13 1.08 -12.93
CA MET A 5 -6.19 2.09 -12.93
C MET A 5 -6.37 2.74 -11.55
N THR A 6 -5.39 2.61 -10.65
CA THR A 6 -5.35 3.41 -9.42
C THR A 6 -5.01 4.87 -9.73
N PRO A 7 -5.41 5.82 -8.85
CA PRO A 7 -5.05 7.24 -9.02
C PRO A 7 -3.56 7.55 -8.72
N ASP A 8 -2.72 6.52 -8.58
CA ASP A 8 -1.32 6.63 -8.19
C ASP A 8 -0.43 5.93 -9.24
N VAL A 9 0.69 6.56 -9.58
CA VAL A 9 1.69 5.93 -10.45
C VAL A 9 2.50 4.93 -9.63
N ASN A 10 2.52 3.67 -10.06
CA ASN A 10 3.35 2.62 -9.48
C ASN A 10 4.47 2.23 -10.45
N THR A 11 5.65 1.88 -9.93
CA THR A 11 6.79 1.39 -10.72
C THR A 11 6.59 -0.04 -11.24
N MET A 12 5.69 -0.80 -10.62
CA MET A 12 5.32 -2.17 -10.97
C MET A 12 3.80 -2.30 -11.09
N PRO A 13 3.16 -1.64 -12.07
CA PRO A 13 1.72 -1.75 -12.26
C PRO A 13 1.34 -3.17 -12.70
N ARG A 14 0.09 -3.54 -12.45
CA ARG A 14 -0.54 -4.82 -12.74
C ARG A 14 -1.87 -4.53 -13.40
N VAL A 15 -2.09 -5.11 -14.57
CA VAL A 15 -3.42 -5.22 -15.15
C VAL A 15 -4.08 -6.40 -14.46
N SER A 16 -4.90 -6.13 -13.45
CA SER A 16 -5.56 -7.16 -12.62
C SER A 16 -6.86 -7.66 -13.25
N GLU A 17 -7.46 -8.71 -12.69
CA GLU A 17 -8.81 -9.13 -13.08
C GLU A 17 -9.84 -7.99 -12.95
N LEU A 18 -9.64 -7.03 -12.04
CA LEU A 18 -10.54 -5.88 -11.87
C LEU A 18 -10.53 -4.96 -13.09
N THR A 19 -9.34 -4.62 -13.61
CA THR A 19 -9.23 -3.80 -14.82
C THR A 19 -9.73 -4.56 -16.04
N LEU A 20 -9.42 -5.86 -16.15
CA LEU A 20 -9.94 -6.67 -17.25
C LEU A 20 -11.48 -6.73 -17.23
N ALA A 21 -12.09 -6.93 -16.06
CA ALA A 21 -13.54 -6.92 -15.91
C ALA A 21 -14.15 -5.57 -16.32
N LEU A 22 -13.55 -4.44 -15.90
CA LEU A 22 -13.98 -3.12 -16.34
C LEU A 22 -13.96 -2.96 -17.86
N LEU A 23 -12.92 -3.48 -18.52
CA LEU A 23 -12.80 -3.43 -19.98
C LEU A 23 -13.81 -4.35 -20.68
N GLU A 24 -14.11 -5.52 -20.11
CA GLU A 24 -15.15 -6.42 -20.60
C GLU A 24 -16.55 -5.79 -20.48
N ASP A 25 -16.87 -5.23 -19.31
CA ASP A 25 -18.16 -4.58 -19.03
C ASP A 25 -18.42 -3.34 -19.89
N SER A 26 -17.36 -2.69 -20.40
CA SER A 26 -17.50 -1.60 -21.36
C SER A 26 -18.11 -2.04 -22.71
N GLY A 27 -18.05 -3.34 -23.01
CA GLY A 27 -18.49 -3.92 -24.29
C GLY A 27 -17.52 -3.71 -25.45
N TRP A 28 -16.39 -3.02 -25.25
CA TRP A 28 -15.39 -2.76 -26.30
C TRP A 28 -14.35 -3.87 -26.43
N TYR A 29 -14.14 -4.64 -25.37
CA TYR A 29 -13.07 -5.63 -25.29
C TYR A 29 -13.59 -6.98 -24.82
N ARG A 30 -12.90 -8.04 -25.26
CA ARG A 30 -13.02 -9.40 -24.71
C ARG A 30 -11.65 -9.83 -24.17
N PRO A 31 -11.35 -9.52 -22.90
CA PRO A 31 -10.03 -9.75 -22.33
C PRO A 31 -9.75 -11.24 -22.08
N ASP A 32 -8.47 -11.59 -22.11
CA ASP A 32 -7.99 -12.91 -21.66
C ASP A 32 -7.57 -12.83 -20.19
N TYR A 33 -8.42 -13.33 -19.30
CA TYR A 33 -8.17 -13.32 -17.86
C TYR A 33 -6.99 -14.21 -17.44
N SER A 34 -6.52 -15.13 -18.29
CA SER A 34 -5.32 -15.93 -17.97
C SER A 34 -4.03 -15.09 -17.92
N GLN A 35 -4.08 -13.90 -18.53
CA GLN A 35 -2.98 -12.93 -18.56
C GLN A 35 -3.07 -11.88 -17.43
N ALA A 36 -4.03 -12.02 -16.51
CA ALA A 36 -4.19 -11.09 -15.40
C ALA A 36 -2.96 -11.12 -14.47
N GLY A 37 -2.46 -9.93 -14.15
CA GLY A 37 -1.42 -9.74 -13.15
C GLY A 37 -1.97 -9.91 -11.74
N ALA A 38 -1.24 -10.59 -10.87
CA ALA A 38 -1.66 -10.82 -9.49
C ALA A 38 -1.82 -9.49 -8.72
N PHE A 39 -3.02 -9.27 -8.20
CA PHE A 39 -3.36 -8.16 -7.32
C PHE A 39 -3.55 -8.64 -5.87
N PHE A 40 -2.72 -8.16 -4.96
CA PHE A 40 -2.66 -8.68 -3.58
C PHE A 40 -3.40 -7.82 -2.56
N PHE A 41 -3.62 -6.54 -2.85
CA PHE A 41 -4.26 -5.63 -1.91
C PHE A 41 -5.70 -6.07 -1.62
N GLY A 42 -6.02 -6.38 -0.36
CA GLY A 42 -7.33 -6.86 0.05
C GLY A 42 -7.65 -8.31 -0.33
N ARG A 43 -6.74 -9.04 -0.99
CA ARG A 43 -6.97 -10.42 -1.44
C ARG A 43 -7.26 -11.34 -0.25
N GLY A 44 -8.39 -12.02 -0.29
CA GLY A 44 -8.82 -12.95 0.75
C GLY A 44 -9.21 -12.30 2.09
N LYS A 45 -9.35 -10.96 2.15
CA LYS A 45 -9.69 -10.25 3.39
C LYS A 45 -11.20 -10.15 3.67
N GLY A 46 -12.03 -10.46 2.66
CA GLY A 46 -13.49 -10.49 2.77
C GLY A 46 -14.14 -9.10 2.89
N CYS A 47 -15.47 -9.07 3.08
CA CYS A 47 -16.25 -7.84 3.08
C CYS A 47 -15.82 -6.84 4.16
N ALA A 48 -15.33 -7.34 5.31
CA ALA A 48 -14.83 -6.49 6.39
C ALA A 48 -13.68 -5.55 5.98
N PHE A 49 -12.95 -5.89 4.92
CA PHE A 49 -11.89 -5.04 4.36
C PHE A 49 -12.45 -3.86 3.55
N VAL A 50 -13.60 -4.04 2.92
CA VAL A 50 -14.25 -3.04 2.06
C VAL A 50 -15.21 -2.17 2.87
N ASP A 51 -16.02 -2.80 3.72
CA ASP A 51 -17.10 -2.13 4.46
C ASP A 51 -16.63 -1.53 5.79
N GLY A 52 -15.51 -2.03 6.32
CA GLY A 52 -14.99 -1.66 7.63
C GLY A 52 -13.97 -0.52 7.59
N ALA A 53 -13.76 0.13 8.73
CA ALA A 53 -12.62 1.01 8.92
C ALA A 53 -11.32 0.19 8.91
N CYS A 54 -10.28 0.71 8.23
CA CYS A 54 -8.95 0.10 8.19
C CYS A 54 -8.32 -0.03 9.58
N ILE A 55 -8.57 0.96 10.43
CA ILE A 55 -8.13 1.02 11.81
C ILE A 55 -9.36 1.22 12.70
N GLN A 56 -9.45 0.43 13.78
CA GLN A 56 -10.50 0.52 14.78
C GLN A 56 -9.86 0.59 16.16
N ASN A 57 -10.19 1.63 16.95
CA ASN A 57 -9.61 1.87 18.28
C ASN A 57 -8.07 1.90 18.27
N GLY A 58 -7.47 2.49 17.23
CA GLY A 58 -6.02 2.55 17.06
C GLY A 58 -5.33 1.22 16.69
N VAL A 59 -6.10 0.18 16.38
CA VAL A 59 -5.60 -1.14 15.98
C VAL A 59 -6.01 -1.46 14.55
N SER A 60 -5.08 -1.93 13.74
CA SER A 60 -5.36 -2.39 12.38
C SER A 60 -6.04 -3.76 12.42
N ARG A 61 -7.14 -3.91 11.68
CA ARG A 61 -7.75 -5.23 11.44
C ARG A 61 -6.98 -6.04 10.38
N PHE A 62 -6.13 -5.38 9.61
CA PHE A 62 -5.36 -5.95 8.50
C PHE A 62 -3.90 -5.49 8.61
N PRO A 63 -3.15 -5.97 9.62
CA PRO A 63 -1.82 -5.43 9.98
C PRO A 63 -0.76 -5.61 8.89
N ASP A 64 -0.97 -6.54 7.97
CA ASP A 64 -0.14 -6.76 6.77
C ASP A 64 -0.36 -5.70 5.69
N THR A 65 -1.45 -4.93 5.78
CA THR A 65 -1.80 -3.88 4.81
C THR A 65 -1.77 -2.50 5.46
N PHE A 66 -2.46 -2.34 6.59
CA PHE A 66 -2.57 -1.08 7.32
C PHE A 66 -1.74 -1.10 8.59
N CYS A 67 -1.00 -0.03 8.82
CA CYS A 67 -0.03 0.08 9.91
C CYS A 67 -0.47 1.15 10.92
N THR A 68 -0.09 1.00 12.19
CA THR A 68 -0.43 1.96 13.26
C THR A 68 0.78 2.53 13.98
N ALA A 69 2.00 2.18 13.53
CA ALA A 69 3.23 2.72 14.10
C ALA A 69 3.21 4.26 14.06
N ASN A 70 3.57 4.92 15.15
CA ASN A 70 3.57 6.38 15.21
C ASN A 70 4.67 6.94 14.31
N GLY A 71 4.30 7.44 13.15
CA GLY A 71 5.17 8.30 12.39
C GLY A 71 5.12 9.72 12.93
N GLY A 72 6.23 10.42 12.80
CA GLY A 72 6.33 11.83 13.13
C GLY A 72 5.43 12.71 12.27
N ARG A 73 5.84 13.97 12.07
CA ARG A 73 5.06 14.91 11.28
C ARG A 73 5.02 14.49 9.80
N CYS A 74 3.86 14.63 9.16
CA CYS A 74 3.73 14.35 7.74
C CYS A 74 4.70 15.22 6.91
N GLY A 75 5.20 14.67 5.80
CA GLY A 75 6.21 15.33 4.97
C GLY A 75 7.66 15.09 5.44
N HIS A 76 7.87 14.37 6.54
CA HIS A 76 9.19 13.89 6.95
C HIS A 76 9.34 12.40 6.66
N GLY A 77 10.57 11.97 6.36
CA GLY A 77 10.87 10.56 6.11
C GLY A 77 10.61 9.69 7.34
N HIS A 78 9.93 8.57 7.13
CA HIS A 78 9.75 7.54 8.17
C HIS A 78 10.79 6.43 8.00
N PRO A 79 11.27 5.83 9.10
CA PRO A 79 12.16 4.69 8.99
C PRO A 79 11.44 3.52 8.34
N VAL A 80 12.19 2.74 7.54
CA VAL A 80 11.74 1.44 7.05
C VAL A 80 11.49 0.55 8.27
N ALA A 81 10.30 -0.05 8.33
CA ALA A 81 9.85 -0.81 9.51
C ALA A 81 9.11 -2.11 9.16
N GLY A 82 8.99 -2.45 7.88
CA GLY A 82 8.32 -3.67 7.44
C GLY A 82 8.43 -3.89 5.94
N CYS A 83 7.47 -4.64 5.41
CA CYS A 83 7.35 -5.00 4.00
C CYS A 83 6.07 -4.42 3.42
N SER A 84 6.05 -4.17 2.10
CA SER A 84 4.81 -3.84 1.41
C SER A 84 3.83 -5.03 1.46
N HIS A 85 2.53 -4.76 1.33
CA HIS A 85 1.47 -5.79 1.40
C HIS A 85 1.62 -6.93 0.37
N ASP A 86 2.38 -6.70 -0.72
CA ASP A 86 2.67 -7.66 -1.78
C ASP A 86 4.07 -8.29 -1.64
N LEU A 87 4.81 -7.97 -0.56
CA LEU A 87 6.14 -8.51 -0.25
C LEU A 87 7.21 -8.17 -1.31
N MET A 88 6.94 -7.19 -2.17
CA MET A 88 7.83 -6.84 -3.28
C MET A 88 8.92 -5.83 -2.90
N ALA A 89 8.77 -5.19 -1.74
CA ALA A 89 9.64 -4.13 -1.29
C ALA A 89 9.65 -4.02 0.22
N LYS A 90 10.73 -3.43 0.74
CA LYS A 90 10.68 -2.88 2.09
C LYS A 90 9.74 -1.68 2.12
N ALA A 91 9.11 -1.47 3.27
CA ALA A 91 8.11 -0.42 3.45
C ALA A 91 8.31 0.37 4.75
N TYR A 92 7.86 1.60 4.71
CA TYR A 92 7.63 2.42 5.88
C TYR A 92 6.12 2.53 6.13
N CYS A 93 5.76 2.85 7.37
CA CYS A 93 4.38 3.10 7.72
C CYS A 93 4.01 4.55 7.36
N THR A 94 2.94 4.77 6.61
CA THR A 94 2.52 6.12 6.21
C THR A 94 1.72 6.88 7.28
N ASN A 95 1.58 6.32 8.47
CA ASN A 95 0.91 6.98 9.59
C ASN A 95 1.72 8.19 10.06
N CYS A 96 1.16 9.39 10.02
CA CYS A 96 1.84 10.62 10.40
C CYS A 96 0.87 11.65 10.98
N VAL A 97 1.42 12.67 11.64
CA VAL A 97 0.63 13.79 12.18
C VAL A 97 0.52 14.90 11.13
N HIS A 98 -0.69 15.16 10.66
CA HIS A 98 -1.05 16.25 9.74
C HIS A 98 -1.04 17.60 10.45
N ASP A 99 -0.88 18.69 9.69
CA ASP A 99 -0.89 20.05 10.26
C ASP A 99 -2.29 20.46 10.74
N GLN A 100 -3.33 20.03 10.01
CA GLN A 100 -4.74 20.27 10.32
C GLN A 100 -5.46 18.96 10.64
N PRO A 101 -6.56 18.99 11.42
CA PRO A 101 -7.41 17.83 11.64
C PRO A 101 -7.90 17.21 10.33
N LEU A 102 -7.87 15.88 10.27
CA LEU A 102 -8.48 15.12 9.18
C LEU A 102 -10.01 15.29 9.21
N PRO A 103 -10.72 15.13 8.08
CA PRO A 103 -12.17 15.05 8.07
C PRO A 103 -12.68 13.99 9.04
N SER A 104 -13.81 14.23 9.71
CA SER A 104 -14.33 13.36 10.79
C SER A 104 -14.52 11.90 10.36
N SER A 105 -14.89 11.63 9.11
CA SER A 105 -15.02 10.28 8.55
C SER A 105 -13.69 9.51 8.42
N PHE A 106 -12.56 10.19 8.52
CA PHE A 106 -11.21 9.64 8.33
C PHE A 106 -10.35 9.74 9.61
N GLN A 107 -10.95 10.11 10.75
CA GLN A 107 -10.28 10.15 12.03
C GLN A 107 -10.30 8.76 12.68
N TYR A 108 -9.28 7.97 12.41
CA TYR A 108 -9.19 6.58 12.92
C TYR A 108 -8.57 6.42 14.31
N PHE A 109 -8.00 7.51 14.83
CA PHE A 109 -7.26 7.56 16.09
C PHE A 109 -7.83 8.65 17.00
N ASN A 110 -7.52 8.58 18.30
CA ASN A 110 -7.93 9.61 19.27
C ASN A 110 -7.38 11.01 18.92
N ASN A 111 -6.22 11.07 18.26
CA ASN A 111 -5.68 12.31 17.72
C ASN A 111 -6.28 12.54 16.32
N SER A 112 -7.10 13.59 16.18
CA SER A 112 -7.79 13.94 14.93
C SER A 112 -6.86 14.30 13.77
N ARG A 113 -5.57 14.53 14.04
CA ARG A 113 -4.53 14.81 13.04
C ARG A 113 -3.71 13.58 12.65
N LEU A 114 -3.87 12.45 13.32
CA LEU A 114 -3.09 11.25 13.05
C LEU A 114 -3.78 10.38 12.00
N GLY A 115 -3.05 10.00 10.95
CA GLY A 115 -3.55 9.11 9.90
C GLY A 115 -2.55 8.91 8.77
N GLY A 116 -2.95 8.18 7.74
CA GLY A 116 -2.16 7.98 6.54
C GLY A 116 -1.95 9.25 5.73
N THR A 117 -0.99 9.24 4.80
CA THR A 117 -0.68 10.39 3.94
C THR A 117 -1.62 10.53 2.74
N ARG A 118 -2.24 9.43 2.28
CA ARG A 118 -3.01 9.41 1.02
C ARG A 118 -4.51 9.62 1.22
N ARG A 119 -5.06 10.65 0.58
CA ARG A 119 -6.51 10.91 0.55
C ARG A 119 -7.29 9.83 -0.20
N GLN A 120 -6.71 9.25 -1.25
CA GLN A 120 -7.31 8.22 -2.09
C GLN A 120 -7.52 6.91 -1.33
N MET A 121 -6.80 6.74 -0.22
CA MET A 121 -6.99 5.66 0.74
C MET A 121 -7.84 6.07 1.94
N ASN A 122 -8.59 7.17 1.85
CA ASN A 122 -9.35 7.72 2.98
C ASN A 122 -8.46 8.02 4.21
N TYR A 123 -7.19 8.34 4.01
CA TYR A 123 -6.20 8.52 5.09
C TYR A 123 -5.96 7.26 5.93
N CYS A 124 -6.22 6.06 5.40
CA CYS A 124 -5.79 4.82 6.02
C CYS A 124 -4.27 4.70 5.96
N PRO A 125 -3.56 4.64 7.10
CA PRO A 125 -2.12 4.42 7.11
C PRO A 125 -1.79 3.03 6.61
N SER A 126 -0.84 2.92 5.69
CA SER A 126 -0.48 1.65 5.04
C SER A 126 1.04 1.45 4.92
N TRP A 127 1.44 0.21 4.65
CA TRP A 127 2.83 -0.13 4.36
C TRP A 127 3.14 0.22 2.90
N GLU A 128 3.87 1.30 2.70
CA GLU A 128 4.24 1.79 1.38
C GLU A 128 5.76 1.75 1.15
N ALA A 129 6.12 1.42 -0.09
CA ALA A 129 7.49 1.52 -0.59
C ALA A 129 7.71 2.90 -1.21
N TRP A 130 8.93 3.44 -1.09
CA TRP A 130 9.32 4.70 -1.73
C TRP A 130 10.76 4.62 -2.22
N GLY A 131 10.99 5.13 -3.43
CA GLY A 131 12.30 5.04 -4.08
C GLY A 131 12.71 3.60 -4.35
N ASP A 132 14.00 3.32 -4.20
CA ASP A 132 14.65 2.10 -4.66
C ASP A 132 14.72 1.00 -3.60
N VAL A 133 13.58 0.74 -2.95
CA VAL A 133 13.46 -0.26 -1.85
C VAL A 133 12.87 -1.60 -2.30
N PHE A 134 12.77 -1.82 -3.61
CA PHE A 134 12.21 -3.03 -4.21
C PHE A 134 13.21 -4.19 -4.20
N CYS A 135 12.72 -5.38 -3.84
CA CYS A 135 13.55 -6.59 -3.71
C CYS A 135 14.05 -7.10 -5.08
N GLN A 136 13.32 -6.86 -6.15
CA GLN A 136 13.65 -7.36 -7.50
C GLN A 136 14.66 -6.50 -8.28
N GLY A 137 15.10 -5.37 -7.71
CA GLY A 137 16.05 -4.46 -8.35
C GLY A 137 17.51 -4.89 -8.21
N SER A 138 18.44 -4.00 -8.59
CA SER A 138 19.85 -4.15 -8.22
C SER A 138 20.09 -3.54 -6.84
N PRO A 139 21.00 -4.11 -6.02
CA PRO A 139 21.35 -3.50 -4.73
C PRO A 139 21.87 -2.08 -4.99
N GLN A 140 21.32 -1.09 -4.28
CA GLN A 140 21.85 0.27 -4.35
C GLN A 140 23.28 0.30 -3.80
N PRO A 141 24.23 0.96 -4.48
CA PRO A 141 25.66 0.92 -4.13
C PRO A 141 26.01 1.45 -2.72
N ASN A 142 25.07 2.11 -2.05
CA ASN A 142 25.28 2.77 -0.77
C ASN A 142 24.46 2.15 0.38
N TRP A 143 23.73 1.06 0.12
CA TRP A 143 22.92 0.39 1.14
C TRP A 143 23.71 -0.78 1.72
N GLN A 144 23.94 -0.76 3.04
CA GLN A 144 24.48 -1.91 3.74
C GLN A 144 23.44 -3.03 3.69
N ALA A 145 23.67 -4.04 2.85
CA ALA A 145 22.86 -5.25 2.85
C ALA A 145 23.13 -6.02 4.15
N TYR A 146 22.18 -5.98 5.09
CA TYR A 146 22.27 -6.71 6.36
C TYR A 146 21.83 -8.18 6.20
N GLY A 147 22.31 -8.85 5.14
CA GLY A 147 21.93 -10.22 4.78
C GLY A 147 20.83 -10.34 3.72
N GLU A 148 20.44 -9.23 3.09
CA GLU A 148 19.43 -9.20 2.04
C GLU A 148 19.99 -9.64 0.68
N ALA A 149 19.15 -10.28 -0.13
CA ALA A 149 19.44 -10.62 -1.51
C ALA A 149 18.47 -9.91 -2.45
N TYR A 150 18.99 -9.46 -3.59
CA TYR A 150 18.22 -8.76 -4.62
C TYR A 150 18.29 -9.55 -5.92
N HIS A 151 17.16 -10.09 -6.36
CA HIS A 151 17.01 -10.89 -7.57
C HIS A 151 15.54 -10.93 -8.00
N PRO A 152 15.20 -11.36 -9.23
CA PRO A 152 13.81 -11.36 -9.73
C PRO A 152 12.80 -12.10 -8.82
N ASP A 153 13.24 -13.12 -8.09
CA ASP A 153 12.37 -13.87 -7.16
C ASP A 153 12.42 -13.37 -5.71
N ALA A 154 13.23 -12.34 -5.41
CA ALA A 154 13.41 -11.84 -4.06
C ALA A 154 12.12 -11.21 -3.52
N ARG A 155 11.86 -11.44 -2.24
CA ARG A 155 10.74 -10.89 -1.49
C ARG A 155 11.22 -10.39 -0.13
N CYS A 156 10.44 -9.46 0.42
CA CYS A 156 10.45 -9.09 1.82
C CYS A 156 9.49 -10.06 2.56
#